data_AF-A0A8T2F406-F1
#
_entry.id   AF-A0A8T2F406-F1
#
_cell.length_a   1.000
_cell.length_b   1.000
_cell.length_c   1.000
_cell.angle_alpha   90.00
_cell.angle_beta   90.00
_cell.angle_gamma   90.00
#
_symmetry.space_group_name_H-M   'P 1'
#
loop_
_entity.id
_entity.type
_entity.pdbx_description
1 polymer ?
#
loop_
_entity_poly.entity_id
_entity_poly.type
_entity_poly.pdbx_seq_one_letter_code
_entity_poly.pdbx_strand_id
1 'polypeptide(L)'
;MLLSHSHIYPKLLNLSKNPKFLLQKDPSHWEVVDPLPSYGRGIDLPGKRYKSLINGNKLHDVVVTGDNGTIDGQGLVWWDRFTSHSLKYNRPHLIEFLSSENVIVSNLTFLNAPAYSIYSIYSSHVYIHKILAHSSPKSPYTIGIVPDSSDYVCIQNSTINVGYDAISLKSGWDEYGIAYSRPTENVHIRNVYLRGASGSSISFGSEMSGGISDVVVDNAHIHYSLTGIAFRTTKGRGGYIKEIDISNIDMLRIGTAIVANGSFGSHPDDKYDVNALPLVSHIRLSNISGENIGIAGKLFGIKESPFSSVTLSNVSLSMSSGSSVSWQCSYVYGSSESVIPEPCPELKRDADAYGRAAV
;
A
#
# COMPACT_ATOMS: atom_id res chain seq x y z
N MET A 1 9.69 8.63 -20.79
CA MET A 1 9.50 7.86 -22.05
C MET A 1 8.01 7.55 -22.17
N LEU A 2 7.39 7.84 -23.32
CA LEU A 2 5.98 7.54 -23.57
C LEU A 2 5.87 6.19 -24.29
N LEU A 3 5.09 5.26 -23.74
CA LEU A 3 4.69 4.06 -24.46
C LEU A 3 3.44 4.43 -25.28
N SER A 4 3.52 4.43 -26.61
CA SER A 4 2.47 4.99 -27.50
C SER A 4 1.33 4.00 -27.79
N HIS A 5 0.20 4.48 -28.30
CA HIS A 5 -1.05 3.72 -28.56
C HIS A 5 -1.06 3.01 -29.94
N SER A 6 -0.13 2.11 -30.22
CA SER A 6 -0.31 1.19 -31.37
C SER A 6 -0.90 -0.14 -30.89
N HIS A 7 -1.93 -0.63 -31.59
CA HIS A 7 -2.70 -1.85 -31.25
C HIS A 7 -2.12 -3.14 -31.84
N ILE A 8 -0.91 -3.11 -32.41
CA ILE A 8 -0.44 -4.19 -33.30
C ILE A 8 0.68 -5.03 -32.67
N TYR A 9 1.36 -4.52 -31.63
CA TYR A 9 2.47 -5.25 -30.99
C TYR A 9 2.56 -4.94 -29.47
N PRO A 10 3.05 -5.89 -28.66
CA PRO A 10 3.38 -5.63 -27.25
C PRO A 10 4.34 -4.45 -27.12
N LYS A 11 4.06 -3.56 -26.18
CA LYS A 11 4.92 -2.40 -25.90
C LYS A 11 6.02 -2.83 -24.94
N LEU A 12 7.20 -3.10 -25.50
CA LEU A 12 8.36 -3.57 -24.75
C LEU A 12 9.32 -2.40 -24.43
N LEU A 13 9.56 -2.17 -23.15
CA LEU A 13 10.74 -1.45 -22.66
C LEU A 13 11.68 -2.47 -22.04
N ASN A 14 12.86 -2.66 -22.64
CA ASN A 14 13.88 -3.58 -22.15
C ASN A 14 15.14 -2.81 -21.74
N LEU A 15 15.52 -2.94 -20.47
CA LEU A 15 16.76 -2.39 -19.90
C LEU A 15 17.78 -3.52 -19.80
N SER A 16 18.79 -3.51 -20.67
CA SER A 16 19.88 -4.51 -20.73
C SER A 16 20.68 -4.59 -19.41
N LYS A 17 21.79 -5.33 -19.36
CA LYS A 17 22.63 -5.41 -18.15
C LYS A 17 23.42 -4.11 -17.91
N ASN A 18 23.37 -3.56 -16.70
CA ASN A 18 24.04 -2.32 -16.25
C ASN A 18 23.64 -0.92 -16.83
N PRO A 19 22.55 -0.69 -17.58
CA PRO A 19 22.08 0.64 -17.89
C PRO A 19 21.50 1.27 -16.62
N LYS A 20 21.87 2.54 -16.39
CA LYS A 20 21.29 3.39 -15.36
C LYS A 20 20.49 4.48 -16.05
N PHE A 21 19.17 4.48 -15.89
CA PHE A 21 18.32 5.60 -16.27
C PHE A 21 18.24 6.56 -15.09
N LEU A 22 18.83 7.75 -15.24
CA LEU A 22 18.86 8.79 -14.20
C LEU A 22 17.77 9.83 -14.46
N LEU A 23 17.02 10.20 -13.42
CA LEU A 23 15.98 11.23 -13.50
C LEU A 23 16.52 12.64 -13.74
N GLN A 24 15.80 13.49 -14.49
CA GLN A 24 16.08 14.93 -14.53
C GLN A 24 15.70 15.58 -13.19
N LYS A 25 16.63 16.30 -12.57
CA LYS A 25 16.47 16.90 -11.23
C LYS A 25 15.73 18.23 -11.25
N ASP A 26 15.75 18.94 -12.38
CA ASP A 26 15.05 20.22 -12.52
C ASP A 26 13.56 19.99 -12.83
N PRO A 27 12.64 20.41 -11.93
CA PRO A 27 11.20 20.28 -12.13
C PRO A 27 10.66 20.99 -13.38
N SER A 28 11.39 21.95 -13.96
CA SER A 28 10.98 22.69 -15.16
C SER A 28 10.80 21.78 -16.39
N HIS A 29 11.45 20.61 -16.41
CA HIS A 29 11.37 19.63 -17.50
C HIS A 29 10.23 18.61 -17.32
N TRP A 30 9.50 18.69 -16.22
CA TRP A 30 8.43 17.74 -15.91
C TRP A 30 7.09 18.28 -16.38
N GLU A 31 6.39 17.50 -17.20
CA GLU A 31 5.01 17.79 -17.58
C GLU A 31 4.13 17.78 -16.32
N VAL A 32 3.23 18.76 -16.22
CA VAL A 32 2.29 18.88 -15.11
C VAL A 32 0.90 18.49 -15.58
N VAL A 33 0.30 17.52 -14.91
CA VAL A 33 -1.01 16.96 -15.24
C VAL A 33 -1.98 17.15 -14.08
N ASP A 34 -3.27 17.04 -14.37
CA ASP A 34 -4.31 17.20 -13.37
C ASP A 34 -4.29 16.04 -12.34
N PRO A 35 -4.90 16.26 -11.16
CA PRO A 35 -5.10 15.21 -10.16
C PRO A 35 -5.85 14.01 -10.74
N LEU A 36 -5.74 12.89 -10.04
CA LEU A 36 -6.52 11.70 -10.36
C LEU A 36 -8.00 11.95 -9.99
N PRO A 37 -8.95 11.54 -10.86
CA PRO A 37 -10.36 11.79 -10.61
C PRO A 37 -10.87 11.13 -9.31
N SER A 38 -10.32 9.98 -8.90
CA SER A 38 -10.69 9.31 -7.65
C SER A 38 -10.09 9.95 -6.39
N TYR A 39 -9.31 11.04 -6.50
CA TYR A 39 -8.67 11.70 -5.36
C TYR A 39 -9.07 13.17 -5.19
N GLY A 40 -9.63 13.81 -6.22
CA GLY A 40 -10.01 15.24 -6.24
C GLY A 40 -8.83 16.23 -6.26
N ARG A 41 -7.72 15.90 -5.59
CA ARG A 41 -6.48 16.68 -5.51
C ARG A 41 -5.27 15.76 -5.35
N GLY A 42 -4.07 16.34 -5.35
CA GLY A 42 -2.87 15.59 -4.99
C GLY A 42 -2.71 15.37 -3.48
N ILE A 43 -1.96 14.32 -3.16
CA ILE A 43 -1.65 13.86 -1.80
C ILE A 43 -0.62 14.75 -1.10
N ASP A 44 0.49 15.08 -1.76
CA ASP A 44 1.52 15.96 -1.19
C ASP A 44 0.98 17.40 -1.06
N LEU A 45 0.23 17.87 -2.05
CA LEU A 45 -0.26 19.25 -2.14
C LEU A 45 -1.63 19.33 -2.84
N PRO A 46 -2.49 20.30 -2.47
CA PRO A 46 -3.67 20.62 -3.28
C PRO A 46 -3.29 20.96 -4.73
N GLY A 47 -4.07 20.46 -5.70
CA GLY A 47 -3.86 20.75 -7.12
C GLY A 47 -2.98 19.73 -7.85
N LYS A 48 -2.34 20.20 -8.94
CA LYS A 48 -1.74 19.37 -9.99
C LYS A 48 -0.54 18.53 -9.53
N ARG A 49 -0.11 17.60 -10.37
CA ARG A 49 1.02 16.68 -10.14
C ARG A 49 2.00 16.69 -11.29
N TYR A 50 3.28 16.45 -11.00
CA TYR A 50 4.23 16.10 -12.05
C TYR A 50 3.90 14.70 -12.60
N LYS A 51 3.96 14.56 -13.92
CA LYS A 51 3.76 13.28 -14.61
C LYS A 51 4.89 12.32 -14.27
N SER A 52 4.62 11.03 -14.19
CA SER A 52 5.63 10.02 -13.84
C SER A 52 6.70 9.84 -14.93
N LEU A 53 7.92 9.44 -14.56
CA LEU A 53 9.06 9.33 -15.49
C LEU A 53 8.75 8.41 -16.67
N ILE A 54 8.35 7.18 -16.34
CA ILE A 54 7.80 6.21 -17.27
C ILE A 54 6.31 6.20 -16.97
N ASN A 55 5.52 6.60 -17.96
CA ASN A 55 4.08 6.62 -17.81
C ASN A 55 3.42 5.98 -19.03
N GLY A 56 2.33 5.26 -18.74
CA GLY A 56 1.42 4.72 -19.71
C GLY A 56 -0.01 5.09 -19.34
N ASN A 57 -0.81 5.49 -20.31
CA ASN A 57 -2.24 5.72 -20.13
C ASN A 57 -2.99 4.92 -21.19
N LYS A 58 -4.03 4.17 -20.82
CA LYS A 58 -4.87 3.38 -21.74
C LYS A 58 -4.04 2.45 -22.63
N LEU A 59 -3.03 1.80 -22.05
CA LEU A 59 -2.21 0.83 -22.76
C LEU A 59 -2.78 -0.58 -22.60
N HIS A 60 -2.55 -1.40 -23.61
CA HIS A 60 -2.80 -2.83 -23.61
C HIS A 60 -1.48 -3.53 -24.00
N ASP A 61 -1.20 -4.68 -23.39
CA ASP A 61 0.00 -5.51 -23.60
C ASP A 61 1.32 -4.75 -23.40
N VAL A 62 1.64 -4.43 -22.15
CA VAL A 62 2.85 -3.68 -21.80
C VAL A 62 3.84 -4.57 -21.05
N VAL A 63 5.09 -4.56 -21.48
CA VAL A 63 6.19 -5.25 -20.80
C VAL A 63 7.31 -4.28 -20.51
N VAL A 64 7.63 -4.09 -19.23
CA VAL A 64 8.77 -3.33 -18.76
C VAL A 64 9.71 -4.29 -18.04
N THR A 65 10.79 -4.67 -18.70
CA THR A 65 11.68 -5.73 -18.21
C THR A 65 13.16 -5.37 -18.37
N GLY A 66 14.04 -6.22 -17.87
CA GLY A 66 15.48 -6.06 -18.05
C GLY A 66 16.31 -7.24 -17.56
N ASP A 67 17.63 -7.08 -17.60
CA ASP A 67 18.60 -8.00 -16.99
C ASP A 67 19.21 -7.32 -15.75
N ASN A 68 18.35 -7.03 -14.77
CA ASN A 68 18.66 -6.22 -13.58
C ASN A 68 19.09 -4.77 -13.91
N GLY A 69 18.48 -4.19 -14.95
CA GLY A 69 18.64 -2.77 -15.28
C GLY A 69 18.15 -1.86 -14.15
N THR A 70 18.74 -0.67 -14.02
CA THR A 70 18.42 0.27 -12.93
C THR A 70 17.69 1.51 -13.42
N ILE A 71 16.59 1.85 -12.76
CA ILE A 71 15.86 3.13 -12.90
C ILE A 71 16.06 3.91 -11.59
N ASP A 72 16.84 4.99 -11.63
CA ASP A 72 17.18 5.80 -10.45
C ASP A 72 16.47 7.16 -10.48
N GLY A 73 15.56 7.33 -9.53
CA GLY A 73 14.72 8.49 -9.32
C GLY A 73 15.44 9.75 -8.89
N GLN A 74 16.71 9.64 -8.45
CA GLN A 74 17.46 10.76 -7.87
C GLN A 74 16.64 11.56 -6.84
N GLY A 75 15.86 10.84 -6.01
CA GLY A 75 14.78 11.37 -5.16
C GLY A 75 15.19 12.45 -4.16
N LEU A 76 16.48 12.58 -3.81
CA LEU A 76 16.96 13.53 -2.80
C LEU A 76 16.44 14.96 -3.02
N VAL A 77 16.52 15.47 -4.26
CA VAL A 77 16.04 16.83 -4.58
C VAL A 77 14.54 17.00 -4.32
N TRP A 78 13.76 15.94 -4.52
CA TRP A 78 12.31 15.93 -4.30
C TRP A 78 11.97 15.81 -2.83
N TRP A 79 12.73 15.01 -2.09
CA TRP A 79 12.60 14.84 -0.64
C TRP A 79 12.95 16.13 0.12
N ASP A 80 14.01 16.82 -0.30
CA ASP A 80 14.40 18.12 0.26
C ASP A 80 13.32 19.17 0.01
N ARG A 81 12.76 19.22 -1.20
CA ARG A 81 11.65 20.12 -1.54
C ARG A 81 10.37 19.82 -0.76
N PHE A 82 10.06 18.54 -0.59
CA PHE A 82 8.92 18.09 0.22
C PHE A 82 9.09 18.55 1.68
N THR A 83 10.23 18.24 2.28
CA THR A 83 10.51 18.54 3.70
C THR A 83 10.60 20.04 3.97
N SER A 84 11.13 20.81 3.02
CA SER A 84 11.19 22.27 3.09
C SER A 84 9.90 22.99 2.66
N HIS A 85 8.83 22.23 2.34
CA HIS A 85 7.55 22.78 1.87
C HIS A 85 7.68 23.71 0.64
N SER A 86 8.65 23.41 -0.25
CA SER A 86 8.97 24.21 -1.44
C SER A 86 8.55 23.53 -2.75
N LEU A 87 7.76 22.46 -2.68
CA LEU A 87 7.14 21.84 -3.84
C LEU A 87 6.09 22.78 -4.45
N LYS A 88 6.10 22.90 -5.78
CA LYS A 88 5.07 23.61 -6.54
C LYS A 88 3.86 22.73 -6.88
N TYR A 89 4.14 21.44 -7.12
CA TYR A 89 3.18 20.40 -7.48
C TYR A 89 3.59 19.09 -6.80
N ASN A 90 2.69 18.12 -6.78
CA ASN A 90 2.92 16.80 -6.20
C ASN A 90 4.09 16.09 -6.90
N ARG A 91 4.91 15.38 -6.11
CA ARG A 91 6.12 14.70 -6.60
C ARG A 91 5.78 13.65 -7.66
N PRO A 92 6.63 13.46 -8.68
CA PRO A 92 6.42 12.42 -9.68
C PRO A 92 6.69 11.02 -9.12
N HIS A 93 6.17 10.00 -9.79
CA HIS A 93 6.52 8.60 -9.54
C HIS A 93 7.57 8.11 -10.55
N LEU A 94 8.21 6.98 -10.25
CA LEU A 94 9.16 6.35 -11.19
C LEU A 94 8.41 5.72 -12.38
N ILE A 95 7.48 4.82 -12.10
CA ILE A 95 6.62 4.25 -13.14
C ILE A 95 5.15 4.32 -12.76
N GLU A 96 4.32 4.71 -13.73
CA GLU A 96 2.86 4.82 -13.58
C GLU A 96 2.15 4.18 -14.77
N PHE A 97 1.24 3.25 -14.49
CA PHE A 97 0.31 2.71 -15.47
C PHE A 97 -1.09 3.17 -15.09
N LEU A 98 -1.66 4.02 -15.93
CA LEU A 98 -2.99 4.59 -15.77
C LEU A 98 -3.95 3.90 -16.74
N SER A 99 -5.07 3.39 -16.24
CA SER A 99 -6.13 2.80 -17.08
C SER A 99 -5.62 1.75 -18.06
N SER A 100 -4.64 0.93 -17.66
CA SER A 100 -3.94 0.00 -18.57
C SER A 100 -4.26 -1.46 -18.26
N GLU A 101 -4.09 -2.34 -19.23
CA GLU A 101 -4.42 -3.76 -19.14
C GLU A 101 -3.25 -4.62 -19.62
N ASN A 102 -3.08 -5.80 -19.03
CA ASN A 102 -2.02 -6.76 -19.37
C ASN A 102 -0.62 -6.13 -19.24
N VAL A 103 -0.25 -5.76 -18.01
CA VAL A 103 1.00 -5.08 -17.68
C VAL A 103 1.95 -6.03 -16.96
N ILE A 104 3.18 -6.16 -17.47
CA ILE A 104 4.26 -6.92 -16.83
C ILE A 104 5.40 -5.97 -16.48
N VAL A 105 5.85 -5.99 -15.22
CA VAL A 105 7.07 -5.31 -14.77
C VAL A 105 7.99 -6.33 -14.13
N SER A 106 9.20 -6.52 -14.67
CA SER A 106 10.06 -7.60 -14.19
C SER A 106 11.56 -7.42 -14.30
N ASN A 107 12.32 -8.08 -13.41
CA ASN A 107 13.79 -8.15 -13.46
C ASN A 107 14.48 -6.77 -13.49
N LEU A 108 14.02 -5.85 -12.65
CA LEU A 108 14.50 -4.47 -12.59
C LEU A 108 14.81 -4.02 -11.17
N THR A 109 15.73 -3.06 -11.09
CA THR A 109 16.05 -2.32 -9.87
C THR A 109 15.51 -0.89 -9.97
N PHE A 110 14.68 -0.47 -9.01
CA PHE A 110 14.21 0.90 -8.84
C PHE A 110 14.92 1.55 -7.66
N LEU A 111 15.61 2.66 -7.87
CA LEU A 111 16.33 3.39 -6.83
C LEU A 111 15.72 4.76 -6.59
N ASN A 112 15.70 5.20 -5.33
CA ASN A 112 15.47 6.59 -4.93
C ASN A 112 14.24 7.24 -5.56
N ALA A 113 13.09 6.55 -5.52
CA ALA A 113 11.85 7.09 -6.06
C ALA A 113 11.51 8.45 -5.41
N PRO A 114 11.09 9.48 -6.20
CA PRO A 114 10.70 10.76 -5.63
C PRO A 114 9.47 10.66 -4.71
N ALA A 115 8.44 9.93 -5.15
CA ALA A 115 7.28 9.52 -4.36
C ALA A 115 7.09 8.00 -4.37
N TYR A 116 6.60 7.43 -5.48
CA TYR A 116 6.30 5.98 -5.56
C TYR A 116 7.21 5.29 -6.57
N SER A 117 7.60 4.04 -6.30
CA SER A 117 8.43 3.27 -7.23
C SER A 117 7.60 2.72 -8.37
N ILE A 118 6.51 1.99 -8.09
CA ILE A 118 5.58 1.47 -9.10
C ILE A 118 4.16 1.83 -8.70
N TYR A 119 3.45 2.54 -9.57
CA TYR A 119 2.05 2.91 -9.37
C TYR A 119 1.17 2.33 -10.49
N SER A 120 0.36 1.33 -10.17
CA SER A 120 -0.67 0.81 -11.08
C SER A 120 -2.01 1.33 -10.62
N ILE A 121 -2.59 2.25 -11.42
CA ILE A 121 -3.84 2.90 -11.10
C ILE A 121 -4.87 2.68 -12.21
N TYR A 122 -6.09 2.32 -11.82
CA TYR A 122 -7.17 1.98 -12.75
C TYR A 122 -6.77 0.85 -13.72
N SER A 123 -5.87 -0.05 -13.33
CA SER A 123 -5.31 -1.03 -14.24
C SER A 123 -5.82 -2.43 -13.92
N SER A 124 -5.83 -3.31 -14.92
CA SER A 124 -6.28 -4.69 -14.80
C SER A 124 -5.18 -5.64 -15.28
N HIS A 125 -5.06 -6.82 -14.69
CA HIS A 125 -4.06 -7.84 -15.05
C HIS A 125 -2.63 -7.30 -15.00
N VAL A 126 -2.19 -6.95 -13.78
CA VAL A 126 -0.87 -6.36 -13.52
C VAL A 126 0.04 -7.37 -12.82
N TYR A 127 1.16 -7.70 -13.44
CA TYR A 127 2.13 -8.66 -12.92
C TYR A 127 3.49 -8.04 -12.65
N ILE A 128 3.87 -7.95 -11.37
CA ILE A 128 5.12 -7.36 -10.91
C ILE A 128 5.97 -8.45 -10.28
N HIS A 129 7.11 -8.78 -10.87
CA HIS A 129 7.93 -9.88 -10.35
C HIS A 129 9.45 -9.68 -10.46
N LYS A 130 10.21 -10.22 -9.51
CA LYS A 130 11.69 -10.10 -9.51
C LYS A 130 12.15 -8.64 -9.52
N ILE A 131 11.54 -7.83 -8.68
CA ILE A 131 11.86 -6.41 -8.52
C ILE A 131 12.69 -6.19 -7.27
N LEU A 132 13.69 -5.32 -7.38
CA LEU A 132 14.34 -4.67 -6.24
C LEU A 132 13.93 -3.20 -6.23
N ALA A 133 13.22 -2.74 -5.20
CA ALA A 133 12.96 -1.32 -5.00
C ALA A 133 13.69 -0.86 -3.75
N HIS A 134 14.52 0.18 -3.87
CA HIS A 134 15.33 0.68 -2.76
C HIS A 134 15.40 2.20 -2.71
N SER A 135 14.99 2.78 -1.58
CA SER A 135 15.16 4.20 -1.26
C SER A 135 15.76 4.36 0.14
N SER A 136 16.36 5.52 0.42
CA SER A 136 16.86 5.85 1.75
C SER A 136 15.78 5.62 2.82
N PRO A 137 16.09 5.02 3.98
CA PRO A 137 15.15 4.93 5.12
C PRO A 137 14.63 6.28 5.61
N LYS A 138 15.35 7.38 5.30
CA LYS A 138 14.96 8.76 5.63
C LYS A 138 14.10 9.43 4.55
N SER A 139 13.80 8.74 3.44
CA SER A 139 12.98 9.30 2.36
C SER A 139 11.52 9.49 2.83
N PRO A 140 10.98 10.72 2.82
CA PRO A 140 9.66 11.00 3.38
C PRO A 140 8.55 10.49 2.46
N TYR A 141 7.55 9.82 3.04
CA TYR A 141 6.36 9.31 2.34
C TYR A 141 6.68 8.64 0.99
N THR A 142 7.82 7.92 0.93
CA THR A 142 8.28 7.24 -0.29
C THR A 142 7.84 5.80 -0.24
N ILE A 143 7.01 5.40 -1.20
CA ILE A 143 6.33 4.09 -1.24
C ILE A 143 6.94 3.20 -2.33
N GLY A 144 6.98 1.90 -2.09
CA GLY A 144 7.44 0.92 -3.08
C GLY A 144 6.42 0.73 -4.19
N ILE A 145 5.49 -0.21 -3.99
CA ILE A 145 4.47 -0.59 -4.98
C ILE A 145 3.08 -0.17 -4.49
N VAL A 146 2.30 0.44 -5.38
CA VAL A 146 0.95 0.93 -5.08
C VAL A 146 -0.04 0.41 -6.13
N PRO A 147 -0.77 -0.68 -5.85
CA PRO A 147 -2.01 -1.01 -6.55
C PRO A 147 -3.12 -0.07 -6.07
N ASP A 148 -3.74 0.65 -7.00
CA ASP A 148 -4.78 1.63 -6.69
C ASP A 148 -5.96 1.53 -7.65
N SER A 149 -7.15 1.29 -7.10
CA SER A 149 -8.36 1.09 -7.89
C SER A 149 -8.11 0.12 -9.06
N SER A 150 -7.39 -0.98 -8.80
CA SER A 150 -6.85 -1.91 -9.82
C SER A 150 -7.15 -3.36 -9.47
N ASP A 151 -7.36 -4.19 -10.49
CA ASP A 151 -7.84 -5.57 -10.34
C ASP A 151 -6.92 -6.62 -10.99
N TYR A 152 -6.94 -7.84 -10.49
CA TYR A 152 -6.05 -8.94 -10.92
C TYR A 152 -4.57 -8.55 -10.86
N VAL A 153 -4.11 -8.17 -9.68
CA VAL A 153 -2.73 -7.72 -9.45
C VAL A 153 -1.93 -8.81 -8.76
N CYS A 154 -0.79 -9.20 -9.32
CA CYS A 154 0.13 -10.15 -8.69
C CYS A 154 1.51 -9.52 -8.48
N ILE A 155 1.96 -9.49 -7.23
CA ILE A 155 3.30 -9.02 -6.82
C ILE A 155 4.06 -10.20 -6.24
N GLN A 156 5.17 -10.59 -6.84
CA GLN A 156 5.91 -11.77 -6.36
C GLN A 156 7.42 -11.72 -6.46
N ASN A 157 8.10 -12.54 -5.64
CA ASN A 157 9.55 -12.77 -5.71
C ASN A 157 10.34 -11.46 -5.73
N SER A 158 9.99 -10.49 -4.86
CA SER A 158 10.50 -9.12 -4.93
C SER A 158 10.97 -8.62 -3.56
N THR A 159 11.94 -7.70 -3.58
CA THR A 159 12.51 -7.08 -2.38
C THR A 159 12.25 -5.59 -2.41
N ILE A 160 11.52 -5.06 -1.43
CA ILE A 160 11.05 -3.67 -1.39
C ILE A 160 11.50 -3.03 -0.07
N ASN A 161 12.50 -2.14 -0.16
CA ASN A 161 13.13 -1.47 0.98
C ASN A 161 13.03 0.05 0.82
N VAL A 162 12.08 0.69 1.48
CA VAL A 162 11.77 2.11 1.25
C VAL A 162 11.57 2.90 2.55
N GLY A 163 11.45 4.22 2.41
CA GLY A 163 11.31 5.13 3.54
C GLY A 163 9.97 5.00 4.26
N TYR A 164 8.85 4.78 3.56
CA TYR A 164 7.51 4.76 4.15
C TYR A 164 6.83 3.39 4.03
N ASP A 165 5.78 3.23 3.23
CA ASP A 165 5.11 1.94 3.04
C ASP A 165 5.80 1.13 1.92
N ALA A 166 6.07 -0.16 2.11
CA ALA A 166 6.69 -0.98 1.07
C ALA A 166 5.67 -1.37 -0.02
N ILE A 167 4.54 -1.94 0.38
CA ILE A 167 3.38 -2.13 -0.50
C ILE A 167 2.16 -1.46 0.15
N SER A 168 1.47 -0.59 -0.60
CA SER A 168 0.27 0.10 -0.12
C SER A 168 -0.87 -0.06 -1.12
N LEU A 169 -1.92 -0.77 -0.72
CA LEU A 169 -3.13 -0.92 -1.51
C LEU A 169 -4.03 0.29 -1.25
N LYS A 170 -4.53 0.91 -2.31
CA LYS A 170 -5.39 2.10 -2.27
C LYS A 170 -6.57 1.93 -3.22
N SER A 171 -7.58 2.79 -3.14
CA SER A 171 -8.71 2.79 -4.06
C SER A 171 -9.45 4.13 -4.03
N GLY A 172 -8.73 5.24 -4.15
CA GLY A 172 -9.32 6.59 -4.13
C GLY A 172 -9.69 7.12 -2.74
N TRP A 173 -10.07 8.39 -2.70
CA TRP A 173 -10.15 9.22 -1.49
C TRP A 173 -11.53 9.86 -1.32
N ASP A 174 -12.22 9.50 -0.25
CA ASP A 174 -13.55 9.97 0.16
C ASP A 174 -14.55 9.92 -1.02
N GLU A 175 -15.37 10.95 -1.22
CA GLU A 175 -16.43 11.02 -2.24
C GLU A 175 -15.89 10.89 -3.65
N TYR A 176 -14.64 11.31 -3.88
CA TYR A 176 -14.00 11.12 -5.17
C TYR A 176 -13.78 9.64 -5.44
N GLY A 177 -13.32 8.88 -4.44
CA GLY A 177 -13.17 7.43 -4.53
C GLY A 177 -14.53 6.72 -4.60
N ILE A 178 -15.49 7.12 -3.77
CA ILE A 178 -16.86 6.57 -3.75
C ILE A 178 -17.54 6.79 -5.10
N ALA A 179 -17.47 8.01 -5.65
CA ALA A 179 -18.09 8.33 -6.94
C ALA A 179 -17.37 7.66 -8.12
N TYR A 180 -16.05 7.50 -8.04
CA TYR A 180 -15.30 6.76 -9.06
C TYR A 180 -15.64 5.26 -9.03
N SER A 181 -15.98 4.73 -7.85
CA SER A 181 -16.57 3.40 -7.65
C SER A 181 -15.78 2.27 -8.30
N ARG A 182 -14.45 2.30 -8.10
CA ARG A 182 -13.57 1.23 -8.56
C ARG A 182 -12.70 0.71 -7.42
N PRO A 183 -12.85 -0.57 -7.04
CA PRO A 183 -12.04 -1.15 -5.98
C PRO A 183 -10.63 -1.50 -6.45
N THR A 184 -9.74 -1.72 -5.48
CA THR A 184 -8.59 -2.61 -5.67
C THR A 184 -8.99 -4.01 -5.21
N GLU A 185 -9.06 -4.95 -6.14
CA GLU A 185 -9.55 -6.30 -5.86
C GLU A 185 -8.76 -7.40 -6.56
N ASN A 186 -8.87 -8.65 -6.08
CA ASN A 186 -8.15 -9.79 -6.63
C ASN A 186 -6.63 -9.56 -6.66
N VAL A 187 -6.05 -9.27 -5.49
CA VAL A 187 -4.62 -8.98 -5.35
C VAL A 187 -3.90 -10.15 -4.68
N HIS A 188 -2.81 -10.61 -5.27
CA HIS A 188 -1.96 -11.67 -4.72
C HIS A 188 -0.53 -11.18 -4.51
N ILE A 189 -0.07 -11.15 -3.25
CA ILE A 189 1.29 -10.77 -2.87
C ILE A 189 1.99 -11.99 -2.29
N ARG A 190 3.10 -12.43 -2.91
CA ARG A 190 3.79 -13.64 -2.45
C ARG A 190 5.30 -13.68 -2.60
N ASN A 191 5.98 -14.38 -1.69
CA ASN A 191 7.44 -14.54 -1.72
C ASN A 191 8.15 -13.16 -1.75
N VAL A 192 7.84 -12.28 -0.80
CA VAL A 192 8.38 -10.90 -0.79
C VAL A 192 9.22 -10.63 0.46
N TYR A 193 10.25 -9.79 0.30
CA TYR A 193 11.06 -9.25 1.39
C TYR A 193 10.78 -7.75 1.51
N LEU A 194 10.22 -7.33 2.63
CA LEU A 194 9.65 -6.00 2.79
C LEU A 194 10.28 -5.25 3.96
N ARG A 195 10.57 -3.97 3.71
CA ARG A 195 10.92 -2.98 4.73
C ARG A 195 10.28 -1.64 4.43
N GLY A 196 9.41 -1.21 5.34
CA GLY A 196 8.90 0.15 5.43
C GLY A 196 9.49 0.87 6.65
N ALA A 197 10.52 1.69 6.45
CA ALA A 197 11.35 2.19 7.55
C ALA A 197 10.58 3.07 8.56
N SER A 198 9.78 4.01 8.06
CA SER A 198 8.93 4.90 8.85
C SER A 198 7.42 4.68 8.63
N GLY A 199 7.07 3.78 7.72
CA GLY A 199 5.69 3.34 7.45
C GLY A 199 5.51 1.87 7.79
N SER A 200 4.90 1.13 6.86
CA SER A 200 4.46 -0.25 7.01
C SER A 200 5.04 -1.13 5.91
N SER A 201 5.30 -2.41 6.19
CA SER A 201 5.66 -3.31 5.09
C SER A 201 4.47 -3.57 4.17
N ILE A 202 3.28 -3.80 4.73
CA ILE A 202 2.04 -3.93 3.95
C ILE A 202 0.99 -3.01 4.57
N SER A 203 0.35 -2.20 3.74
CA SER A 203 -0.62 -1.18 4.16
C SER A 203 -1.86 -1.26 3.29
N PHE A 204 -3.03 -1.29 3.92
CA PHE A 204 -4.34 -1.21 3.28
C PHE A 204 -4.92 0.17 3.62
N GLY A 205 -5.02 1.03 2.60
CA GLY A 205 -5.48 2.41 2.72
C GLY A 205 -4.37 3.45 3.00
N SER A 206 -4.68 4.61 3.58
CA SER A 206 -6.02 4.99 4.06
C SER A 206 -6.97 5.50 2.98
N GLU A 207 -6.50 5.74 1.76
CA GLU A 207 -7.34 6.06 0.60
C GLU A 207 -7.95 4.76 0.09
N MET A 208 -9.09 4.35 0.66
CA MET A 208 -9.75 3.05 0.43
C MET A 208 -11.22 3.18 -0.02
N SER A 209 -11.60 4.36 -0.49
CA SER A 209 -13.01 4.76 -0.61
C SER A 209 -13.80 4.06 -1.74
N GLY A 210 -13.11 3.62 -2.79
CA GLY A 210 -13.63 2.74 -3.83
C GLY A 210 -13.71 1.26 -3.44
N GLY A 211 -13.14 0.87 -2.30
CA GLY A 211 -13.08 -0.51 -1.81
C GLY A 211 -11.73 -1.20 -2.01
N ILE A 212 -11.32 -2.00 -1.03
CA ILE A 212 -10.21 -2.96 -1.14
C ILE A 212 -10.76 -4.33 -0.74
N SER A 213 -10.70 -5.32 -1.63
CA SER A 213 -11.16 -6.68 -1.30
C SER A 213 -10.38 -7.78 -1.99
N ASP A 214 -10.59 -9.02 -1.52
CA ASP A 214 -10.08 -10.24 -2.15
C ASP A 214 -8.55 -10.17 -2.31
N VAL A 215 -7.88 -9.95 -1.18
CA VAL A 215 -6.42 -9.81 -1.13
C VAL A 215 -5.81 -10.98 -0.37
N VAL A 216 -4.93 -11.69 -1.06
CA VAL A 216 -4.13 -12.78 -0.47
C VAL A 216 -2.68 -12.31 -0.35
N VAL A 217 -2.12 -12.43 0.84
CA VAL A 217 -0.71 -12.28 1.12
C VAL A 217 -0.19 -13.61 1.67
N ASP A 218 0.76 -14.23 1.00
CA ASP A 218 1.40 -15.46 1.50
C ASP A 218 2.92 -15.41 1.40
N ASN A 219 3.60 -15.96 2.39
CA ASN A 219 5.06 -16.09 2.39
C ASN A 219 5.78 -14.73 2.25
N ALA A 220 5.70 -13.90 3.28
CA ALA A 220 6.37 -12.59 3.32
C ALA A 220 7.34 -12.50 4.51
N HIS A 221 8.54 -11.96 4.25
CA HIS A 221 9.52 -11.61 5.26
C HIS A 221 9.47 -10.08 5.49
N ILE A 222 9.04 -9.68 6.67
CA ILE A 222 8.83 -8.28 7.05
C ILE A 222 9.87 -7.90 8.10
N HIS A 223 10.91 -7.17 7.72
CA HIS A 223 12.04 -6.91 8.62
C HIS A 223 12.31 -5.40 8.77
N TYR A 224 12.79 -4.99 9.95
CA TYR A 224 13.28 -3.62 10.24
C TYR A 224 12.31 -2.49 9.85
N SER A 225 11.01 -2.70 10.10
CA SER A 225 9.94 -1.76 9.77
C SER A 225 9.32 -1.15 11.02
N LEU A 226 8.81 0.08 10.90
CA LEU A 226 8.07 0.69 12.00
C LEU A 226 6.76 -0.07 12.25
N THR A 227 6.00 -0.35 11.18
CA THR A 227 4.79 -1.18 11.22
C THR A 227 4.96 -2.41 10.34
N GLY A 228 4.47 -3.58 10.77
CA GLY A 228 4.44 -4.78 9.93
C GLY A 228 3.33 -4.68 8.89
N ILE A 229 2.11 -4.98 9.34
CA ILE A 229 0.87 -4.95 8.54
C ILE A 229 -0.05 -3.86 9.10
N ALA A 230 -0.64 -3.04 8.24
CA ALA A 230 -1.52 -1.95 8.65
C ALA A 230 -2.84 -1.91 7.87
N PHE A 231 -3.95 -1.77 8.58
CA PHE A 231 -5.28 -1.46 8.03
C PHE A 231 -5.66 -0.05 8.51
N ARG A 232 -5.82 0.89 7.59
CA ARG A 232 -5.99 2.31 7.95
C ARG A 232 -7.18 2.90 7.24
N THR A 233 -7.99 3.63 7.97
CA THR A 233 -9.12 4.39 7.44
C THR A 233 -9.52 5.47 8.45
N THR A 234 -10.52 6.27 8.11
CA THR A 234 -11.14 7.26 8.99
C THR A 234 -12.62 7.42 8.64
N LYS A 235 -13.42 7.98 9.54
CA LYS A 235 -14.80 8.39 9.24
C LYS A 235 -14.80 9.32 8.03
N GLY A 236 -15.78 9.18 7.14
CA GLY A 236 -15.83 9.94 5.88
C GLY A 236 -15.27 9.21 4.68
N ARG A 237 -14.47 8.15 4.90
CA ARG A 237 -13.92 7.37 3.79
C ARG A 237 -14.97 6.58 3.02
N GLY A 238 -16.06 6.16 3.67
CA GLY A 238 -16.96 5.14 3.12
C GLY A 238 -16.22 3.89 2.68
N GLY A 239 -16.72 3.21 1.65
CA GLY A 239 -16.05 2.05 1.06
C GLY A 239 -15.85 0.90 2.05
N TYR A 240 -14.88 0.03 1.74
CA TYR A 240 -14.62 -1.17 2.54
C TYR A 240 -13.17 -1.66 2.43
N ILE A 241 -12.69 -2.34 3.47
CA ILE A 241 -11.56 -3.26 3.42
C ILE A 241 -12.10 -4.62 3.90
N LYS A 242 -12.21 -5.60 3.00
CA LYS A 242 -12.79 -6.92 3.35
C LYS A 242 -12.16 -8.08 2.61
N GLU A 243 -12.37 -9.30 3.10
CA GLU A 243 -11.85 -10.52 2.47
C GLU A 243 -10.32 -10.45 2.28
N ILE A 244 -9.61 -10.26 3.39
CA ILE A 244 -8.15 -10.15 3.42
C ILE A 244 -7.58 -11.37 4.14
N ASP A 245 -6.84 -12.19 3.40
CA ASP A 245 -6.15 -13.38 3.92
C ASP A 245 -4.64 -13.14 3.90
N ILE A 246 -4.02 -13.10 5.08
CA ILE A 246 -2.57 -12.95 5.25
C ILE A 246 -2.03 -14.16 6.00
N SER A 247 -1.10 -14.87 5.38
CA SER A 247 -0.57 -16.12 5.92
C SER A 247 0.94 -16.26 5.74
N ASN A 248 1.57 -17.06 6.60
CA ASN A 248 2.99 -17.42 6.50
C ASN A 248 3.90 -16.19 6.48
N ILE A 249 3.88 -15.43 7.59
CA ILE A 249 4.61 -14.18 7.72
C ILE A 249 5.73 -14.34 8.74
N ASP A 250 6.94 -13.98 8.34
CA ASP A 250 8.11 -13.91 9.23
C ASP A 250 8.45 -12.45 9.52
N MET A 251 8.51 -12.08 10.80
CA MET A 251 8.76 -10.71 11.25
C MET A 251 10.06 -10.60 12.06
N LEU A 252 10.86 -9.58 11.78
CA LEU A 252 12.08 -9.31 12.56
C LEU A 252 12.25 -7.83 12.84
N ARG A 253 12.43 -7.48 14.12
CA ARG A 253 12.71 -6.10 14.57
C ARG A 253 11.66 -5.11 14.08
N ILE A 254 10.42 -5.33 14.49
CA ILE A 254 9.27 -4.54 14.08
C ILE A 254 8.78 -3.66 15.23
N GLY A 255 8.51 -2.38 14.96
CA GLY A 255 7.98 -1.47 15.98
C GLY A 255 6.58 -1.87 16.46
N THR A 256 5.63 -2.07 15.55
CA THR A 256 4.30 -2.65 15.82
C THR A 256 3.95 -3.67 14.74
N ALA A 257 3.74 -4.93 15.12
CA ALA A 257 3.54 -6.02 14.15
C ALA A 257 2.23 -5.83 13.35
N ILE A 258 1.11 -5.61 14.02
CA ILE A 258 -0.20 -5.46 13.38
C ILE A 258 -0.86 -4.15 13.83
N VAL A 259 -1.30 -3.33 12.88
CA VAL A 259 -2.04 -2.09 13.14
C VAL A 259 -3.38 -2.16 12.45
N ALA A 260 -4.44 -1.80 13.17
CA ALA A 260 -5.70 -1.38 12.60
C ALA A 260 -6.04 -0.02 13.20
N ASN A 261 -6.28 1.00 12.38
CA ASN A 261 -6.52 2.36 12.85
C ASN A 261 -7.62 3.03 12.04
N GLY A 262 -8.78 3.20 12.69
CA GLY A 262 -9.97 3.87 12.17
C GLY A 262 -9.99 5.39 12.34
N SER A 263 -8.89 6.00 12.74
CA SER A 263 -8.71 7.45 12.87
C SER A 263 -7.42 7.91 12.18
N PHE A 264 -7.13 7.37 11.00
CA PHE A 264 -5.87 7.61 10.28
C PHE A 264 -6.07 8.33 8.94
N GLY A 265 -5.29 9.40 8.74
CA GLY A 265 -5.23 10.16 7.49
C GLY A 265 -6.03 11.47 7.54
N SER A 266 -5.94 12.23 6.46
CA SER A 266 -6.67 13.50 6.27
C SER A 266 -7.80 13.34 5.26
N HIS A 267 -8.59 14.39 5.04
CA HIS A 267 -9.57 14.46 3.94
C HIS A 267 -9.04 15.37 2.82
N PRO A 268 -9.45 15.19 1.56
CA PRO A 268 -8.98 16.03 0.46
C PRO A 268 -9.49 17.46 0.60
N ASP A 269 -10.72 17.60 1.07
CA ASP A 269 -11.40 18.86 1.34
C ASP A 269 -12.50 18.63 2.38
N ASP A 270 -13.34 19.63 2.63
CA ASP A 270 -14.44 19.58 3.61
C ASP A 270 -15.78 19.16 3.00
N LYS A 271 -15.81 18.67 1.75
CA LYS A 271 -17.05 18.29 1.05
C LYS A 271 -17.47 16.85 1.30
N TYR A 272 -16.79 16.16 2.22
CA TYR A 272 -17.06 14.77 2.51
C TYR A 272 -18.21 14.55 3.48
N ASP A 273 -18.95 13.46 3.30
CA ASP A 273 -19.95 13.01 4.23
C ASP A 273 -19.28 12.34 5.42
N VAL A 274 -19.20 13.04 6.55
CA VAL A 274 -18.66 12.52 7.81
C VAL A 274 -19.34 11.22 8.29
N ASN A 275 -20.56 10.95 7.83
CA ASN A 275 -21.32 9.73 8.14
C ASN A 275 -21.06 8.58 7.16
N ALA A 276 -20.26 8.78 6.11
CA ALA A 276 -19.76 7.71 5.26
C ALA A 276 -18.74 6.86 6.06
N LEU A 277 -19.27 5.88 6.79
CA LEU A 277 -18.48 5.00 7.62
C LEU A 277 -17.87 3.85 6.78
N PRO A 278 -16.55 3.59 6.91
CA PRO A 278 -15.93 2.46 6.24
C PRO A 278 -16.33 1.14 6.90
N LEU A 279 -16.49 0.10 6.08
CA LEU A 279 -16.59 -1.29 6.56
C LEU A 279 -15.20 -1.93 6.57
N VAL A 280 -14.70 -2.35 7.73
CA VAL A 280 -13.49 -3.18 7.82
C VAL A 280 -13.87 -4.51 8.43
N SER A 281 -13.85 -5.57 7.63
CA SER A 281 -14.32 -6.88 8.07
C SER A 281 -13.58 -8.04 7.41
N HIS A 282 -13.72 -9.26 7.94
CA HIS A 282 -13.20 -10.50 7.32
C HIS A 282 -11.69 -10.40 7.04
N ILE A 283 -10.93 -10.10 8.10
CA ILE A 283 -9.48 -10.03 8.07
C ILE A 283 -8.93 -11.27 8.76
N ARG A 284 -8.18 -12.09 8.05
CA ARG A 284 -7.61 -13.35 8.54
C ARG A 284 -6.10 -13.25 8.54
N LEU A 285 -5.51 -13.39 9.72
CA LEU A 285 -4.06 -13.33 9.95
C LEU A 285 -3.63 -14.69 10.52
N SER A 286 -2.90 -15.48 9.75
CA SER A 286 -2.54 -16.85 10.12
C SER A 286 -1.05 -17.16 9.97
N ASN A 287 -0.52 -18.07 10.79
CA ASN A 287 0.87 -18.54 10.70
C ASN A 287 1.87 -17.38 10.65
N ILE A 288 1.86 -16.53 11.68
CA ILE A 288 2.75 -15.36 11.79
C ILE A 288 3.74 -15.60 12.91
N SER A 289 5.04 -15.61 12.59
CA SER A 289 6.11 -15.65 13.58
C SER A 289 6.86 -14.32 13.60
N GLY A 290 7.31 -13.89 14.78
CA GLY A 290 8.04 -12.63 14.91
C GLY A 290 9.05 -12.60 16.03
N GLU A 291 10.20 -11.98 15.79
CA GLU A 291 11.24 -11.75 16.77
C GLU A 291 11.55 -10.26 16.97
N ASN A 292 11.80 -9.88 18.23
CA ASN A 292 12.11 -8.51 18.63
C ASN A 292 11.01 -7.52 18.21
N ILE A 293 9.77 -7.85 18.60
CA ILE A 293 8.57 -7.07 18.31
C ILE A 293 8.33 -6.05 19.41
N GLY A 294 8.20 -4.76 19.06
CA GLY A 294 7.93 -3.70 20.02
C GLY A 294 6.53 -3.82 20.63
N ILE A 295 5.51 -3.87 19.77
CA ILE A 295 4.10 -4.03 20.13
C ILE A 295 3.47 -5.09 19.20
N ALA A 296 2.77 -6.07 19.76
CA ALA A 296 2.14 -7.13 18.99
C ALA A 296 0.97 -6.60 18.14
N GLY A 297 0.10 -5.78 18.75
CA GLY A 297 -0.93 -5.11 17.96
C GLY A 297 -1.51 -3.83 18.58
N LYS A 298 -1.86 -2.89 17.70
CA LYS A 298 -2.65 -1.69 18.01
C LYS A 298 -3.86 -1.67 17.10
N LEU A 299 -5.00 -2.09 17.62
CA LEU A 299 -6.21 -2.37 16.85
C LEU A 299 -7.35 -1.49 17.34
N PHE A 300 -7.48 -0.31 16.74
CA PHE A 300 -8.48 0.69 17.07
C PHE A 300 -9.42 0.86 15.89
N GLY A 301 -10.62 0.29 15.99
CA GLY A 301 -11.68 0.51 15.01
C GLY A 301 -12.44 1.82 15.25
N ILE A 302 -13.51 2.01 14.49
CA ILE A 302 -14.40 3.17 14.63
C ILE A 302 -15.57 2.77 15.54
N LYS A 303 -15.92 3.59 16.53
CA LYS A 303 -16.99 3.27 17.48
C LYS A 303 -18.33 2.97 16.78
N GLU A 304 -18.67 3.75 15.76
CA GLU A 304 -19.92 3.66 15.00
C GLU A 304 -19.88 2.60 13.89
N SER A 305 -18.68 2.18 13.48
CA SER A 305 -18.45 1.07 12.55
C SER A 305 -17.27 0.23 13.04
N PRO A 306 -17.47 -0.59 14.09
CA PRO A 306 -16.39 -1.39 14.65
C PRO A 306 -15.81 -2.35 13.62
N PHE A 307 -14.50 -2.55 13.69
CA PHE A 307 -13.86 -3.54 12.81
C PHE A 307 -14.27 -4.94 13.28
N SER A 308 -14.68 -5.81 12.37
CA SER A 308 -15.32 -7.09 12.73
C SER A 308 -14.72 -8.27 11.98
N SER A 309 -14.99 -9.49 12.44
CA SER A 309 -14.46 -10.72 11.83
C SER A 309 -12.94 -10.69 11.63
N VAL A 310 -12.21 -10.13 12.61
CA VAL A 310 -10.74 -10.15 12.64
C VAL A 310 -10.28 -11.43 13.32
N THR A 311 -9.66 -12.32 12.55
CA THR A 311 -9.23 -13.65 13.03
C THR A 311 -7.72 -13.71 13.12
N LEU A 312 -7.20 -14.13 14.27
CA LEU A 312 -5.79 -14.44 14.49
C LEU A 312 -5.62 -15.96 14.70
N SER A 313 -4.80 -16.64 13.91
CA SER A 313 -4.56 -18.08 14.11
C SER A 313 -3.08 -18.42 14.02
N ASN A 314 -2.54 -19.13 15.01
CA ASN A 314 -1.13 -19.52 15.03
C ASN A 314 -0.18 -18.32 14.86
N VAL A 315 -0.25 -17.37 15.79
CA VAL A 315 0.55 -16.14 15.81
C VAL A 315 1.49 -16.18 17.00
N SER A 316 2.81 -16.14 16.78
CA SER A 316 3.83 -16.19 17.82
C SER A 316 4.82 -15.03 17.68
N LEU A 317 4.76 -14.06 18.59
CA LEU A 317 5.53 -12.82 18.55
C LEU A 317 6.39 -12.68 19.82
N SER A 318 7.70 -12.88 19.68
CA SER A 318 8.66 -12.61 20.74
C SER A 318 8.89 -11.10 20.89
N MET A 319 8.48 -10.58 22.05
CA MET A 319 8.54 -9.15 22.33
C MET A 319 9.97 -8.64 22.58
N SER A 320 10.25 -7.39 22.23
CA SER A 320 11.51 -6.71 22.56
C SER A 320 11.61 -6.41 24.06
N SER A 321 12.81 -6.49 24.64
CA SER A 321 13.05 -6.15 26.05
C SER A 321 12.52 -4.76 26.41
N GLY A 322 11.73 -4.66 27.48
CA GLY A 322 11.13 -3.40 27.93
C GLY A 322 9.72 -3.13 27.40
N SER A 323 9.16 -3.99 26.54
CA SER A 323 7.74 -3.90 26.16
C SER A 323 6.84 -4.36 27.32
N SER A 324 6.00 -3.45 27.84
CA SER A 324 5.07 -3.73 28.94
C SER A 324 3.65 -4.04 28.49
N VAL A 325 3.28 -3.66 27.26
CA VAL A 325 1.95 -3.87 26.68
C VAL A 325 2.11 -4.45 25.28
N SER A 326 1.63 -5.67 25.09
CA SER A 326 1.70 -6.38 23.80
C SER A 326 0.56 -5.98 22.87
N TRP A 327 -0.68 -5.99 23.35
CA TRP A 327 -1.87 -5.69 22.55
C TRP A 327 -2.68 -4.54 23.12
N GLN A 328 -3.21 -3.70 22.24
CA GLN A 328 -4.13 -2.61 22.57
C GLN A 328 -5.28 -2.64 21.59
N CYS A 329 -6.51 -2.76 22.10
CA CYS A 329 -7.69 -2.91 21.26
C CYS A 329 -8.82 -1.99 21.71
N SER A 330 -9.59 -1.50 20.74
CA SER A 330 -10.86 -0.83 20.97
C SER A 330 -11.70 -0.90 19.70
N TYR A 331 -13.01 -1.18 19.83
CA TYR A 331 -13.95 -1.25 18.70
C TYR A 331 -13.47 -2.18 17.57
N VAL A 332 -12.84 -3.29 17.92
CA VAL A 332 -12.41 -4.35 17.01
C VAL A 332 -12.85 -5.68 17.59
N TYR A 333 -13.43 -6.56 16.77
CA TYR A 333 -14.02 -7.82 17.24
C TYR A 333 -13.67 -8.98 16.33
N GLY A 334 -13.47 -10.15 16.93
CA GLY A 334 -13.27 -11.40 16.24
C GLY A 334 -12.71 -12.48 17.16
N SER A 335 -11.96 -13.41 16.58
CA SER A 335 -11.50 -14.62 17.26
C SER A 335 -9.99 -14.80 17.18
N SER A 336 -9.44 -15.58 18.11
CA SER A 336 -8.04 -15.91 18.16
C SER A 336 -7.82 -17.34 18.62
N GLU A 337 -6.89 -18.03 17.97
CA GLU A 337 -6.50 -19.40 18.28
C GLU A 337 -4.98 -19.52 18.23
N SER A 338 -4.36 -20.06 19.28
CA SER A 338 -2.90 -20.24 19.36
C SER A 338 -2.12 -18.93 19.11
N VAL A 339 -2.41 -17.89 19.90
CA VAL A 339 -1.80 -16.56 19.78
C VAL A 339 -0.96 -16.24 21.01
N ILE A 340 0.33 -15.97 20.79
CA ILE A 340 1.30 -15.57 21.83
C ILE A 340 2.00 -14.29 21.36
N PRO A 341 2.05 -13.21 22.16
CA PRO A 341 1.44 -13.07 23.49
C PRO A 341 -0.09 -13.01 23.40
N GLU A 342 -0.75 -13.28 24.53
CA GLU A 342 -2.22 -13.33 24.61
C GLU A 342 -2.88 -12.04 24.07
N PRO A 343 -3.84 -12.14 23.13
CA PRO A 343 -4.48 -10.97 22.53
C PRO A 343 -5.53 -10.33 23.45
N CYS A 344 -6.05 -9.17 23.04
CA CYS A 344 -7.09 -8.47 23.79
C CYS A 344 -8.38 -9.32 23.90
N PRO A 345 -9.21 -9.14 24.95
CA PRO A 345 -10.47 -9.86 25.12
C PRO A 345 -11.46 -9.71 23.96
N GLU A 346 -11.41 -8.60 23.22
CA GLU A 346 -12.28 -8.33 22.08
C GLU A 346 -12.01 -9.27 20.89
N LEU A 347 -10.83 -9.90 20.84
CA LEU A 347 -10.45 -10.91 19.85
C LEU A 347 -10.62 -12.34 20.35
N LYS A 348 -11.41 -12.57 21.41
CA LYS A 348 -11.67 -13.90 21.97
C LYS A 348 -13.15 -14.26 21.96
N ARG A 349 -13.97 -13.51 21.21
CA ARG A 349 -15.42 -13.72 21.15
C ARG A 349 -15.80 -14.27 19.80
N ASP A 350 -16.42 -15.44 19.77
CA ASP A 350 -17.02 -15.98 18.55
C ASP A 350 -17.98 -14.95 17.93
N ALA A 351 -17.81 -14.72 16.64
CA ALA A 351 -18.57 -13.76 15.84
C ALA A 351 -20.08 -14.06 15.80
N ASP A 352 -20.50 -15.26 16.22
CA ASP A 352 -21.90 -15.70 16.22
C ASP A 352 -22.77 -14.99 17.27
N ALA A 353 -22.18 -14.23 18.21
CA ALA A 353 -22.95 -13.47 19.19
C ALA A 353 -23.59 -12.17 18.65
N TYR A 354 -23.28 -11.75 17.42
CA TYR A 354 -23.90 -10.58 16.77
C TYR A 354 -24.68 -10.89 15.49
N GLY A 355 -24.93 -12.18 15.22
CA GLY A 355 -25.94 -12.57 14.25
C GLY A 355 -27.34 -12.22 14.76
N ARG A 356 -27.94 -11.17 14.17
CA ARG A 356 -29.35 -10.70 14.26
C ARG A 356 -29.59 -9.45 15.13
N ALA A 357 -29.31 -8.29 14.56
CA ALA A 357 -30.23 -7.15 14.58
C ALA A 357 -30.38 -6.73 13.10
N ALA A 358 -31.38 -7.26 12.37
CA ALA A 358 -32.76 -6.78 12.28
C ALA A 358 -32.88 -5.47 11.48
N VAL A 359 -33.34 -5.65 10.24
CA VAL A 359 -33.90 -4.70 9.24
C VAL A 359 -32.92 -3.79 8.52
#